data_AF-A0A840H5L6-F1
#
_entry.id   AF-A0A840H5L6-F1
#
_cell.length_a   1.000
_cell.length_b   1.000
_cell.length_c   1.000
_cell.angle_alpha   90.00
_cell.angle_beta   90.00
_cell.angle_gamma   90.00
#
_symmetry.space_group_name_H-M   'P 1'
#
loop_
_entity.id
_entity.type
_entity.pdbx_description
1 polymer ?
#
loop_
_entity_poly.entity_id
_entity_poly.type
_entity_poly.pdbx_seq_one_letter_code
_entity_poly.pdbx_strand_id
1 'polypeptide(L)' 'MQPNFDFVHLAPSFDPPQSYQDAFELFGELWAELRAFQASCAHDHIILAVAQHLEHQLAIAGLVLAIQLDILNDP' A
#
# COMPACT_ATOMS: atom_id res chain seq x y z
N MET A 1 -4.33 3.86 18.52
CA MET A 1 -3.01 3.29 18.16
C MET A 1 -2.55 4.04 16.92
N GLN A 2 -1.35 4.62 16.95
CA GLN A 2 -0.76 5.26 15.78
C GLN A 2 -0.19 4.15 14.88
N PRO A 3 -0.46 4.13 13.56
CA PRO A 3 0.27 3.24 12.68
C PRO A 3 1.74 3.67 12.72
N ASN A 4 2.63 2.77 13.14
CA ASN A 4 4.05 3.03 13.07
C ASN A 4 4.46 2.88 11.60
N PHE A 5 4.56 4.00 10.89
CA PHE A 5 5.16 4.08 9.55
C PHE A 5 6.68 4.18 9.66
N ASP A 6 7.30 3.37 10.53
CA ASP A 6 8.72 3.07 10.37
C ASP A 6 8.80 2.28 9.07
N PHE A 7 9.13 3.01 7.99
CA PHE A 7 9.45 2.40 6.71
C PHE A 7 10.59 1.42 6.98
N VAL A 8 10.20 0.13 7.09
CA VAL A 8 11.06 -1.04 7.06
C VAL A 8 12.18 -0.71 6.08
N HIS A 9 13.42 -0.70 6.56
CA HIS A 9 14.57 -0.45 5.70
C HIS A 9 14.47 -1.47 4.57
N LEU A 10 14.09 -1.06 3.36
CA LEU A 10 13.89 -1.96 2.21
C LEU A 10 15.23 -2.51 1.70
N ALA A 11 15.99 -3.14 2.59
CA ALA A 11 17.16 -3.95 2.35
C ALA A 11 16.66 -5.40 2.37
N PRO A 12 16.29 -5.97 1.21
CA PRO A 12 15.76 -7.33 1.11
C PRO A 12 16.68 -8.41 1.70
N SER A 13 17.93 -8.10 2.04
CA SER A 13 18.84 -9.04 2.70
C SER A 13 18.69 -9.12 4.23
N PHE A 14 17.99 -8.20 4.90
CA PHE A 14 17.98 -8.08 6.36
C PHE A 14 16.62 -8.17 7.04
N ASP A 15 15.52 -7.95 6.32
CA ASP A 15 14.19 -7.94 6.91
C ASP A 15 13.40 -9.23 6.61
N PRO A 16 12.63 -9.75 7.58
CA PRO A 16 11.88 -10.99 7.41
C PRO A 16 10.76 -10.82 6.35
N PRO A 17 10.54 -11.81 5.47
CA PRO A 17 9.50 -11.76 4.43
C PRO A 17 8.10 -11.44 4.97
N GLN A 18 7.81 -11.85 6.22
CA GLN A 18 6.53 -11.62 6.87
C GLN A 18 6.17 -10.12 6.94
N SER A 19 7.11 -9.23 7.23
CA SER A 19 6.81 -7.79 7.33
C SER A 19 6.43 -7.17 5.99
N TYR A 20 7.00 -7.67 4.88
CA TYR A 20 6.61 -7.27 3.54
C TYR A 20 5.22 -7.81 3.19
N GLN A 21 4.90 -9.02 3.63
CA GLN A 21 3.60 -9.64 3.40
C GLN A 21 2.50 -8.92 4.18
N ASP A 22 2.72 -8.63 5.47
CA ASP A 22 1.79 -7.86 6.30
C ASP A 22 1.54 -6.46 5.70
N ALA A 23 2.59 -5.79 5.21
CA ALA A 23 2.46 -4.50 4.54
C ALA A 23 1.69 -4.59 3.21
N PHE A 24 1.89 -5.66 2.44
CA PHE A 24 1.17 -5.91 1.20
C PHE A 24 -0.33 -6.16 1.44
N GLU A 25 -0.66 -6.95 2.46
CA GLU A 25 -2.05 -7.18 2.89
C GLU A 25 -2.72 -5.88 3.34
N LEU A 26 -2.04 -5.09 4.17
CA LEU A 26 -2.53 -3.76 4.59
C LEU A 26 -2.80 -2.83 3.41
N PHE A 27 -1.96 -2.85 2.37
CA PHE A 27 -2.22 -2.05 1.17
C PHE A 27 -3.46 -2.55 0.41
N GLY A 28 -3.71 -3.85 0.37
CA GLY A 28 -4.96 -4.39 -0.17
C GLY A 28 -6.19 -3.86 0.56
N GLU A 29 -6.15 -3.81 1.89
CA GLU A 29 -7.23 -3.28 2.73
C GLU A 29 -7.46 -1.77 2.48
N LEU A 30 -6.39 -0.97 2.55
CA LEU A 30 -6.45 0.48 2.33
C LEU A 30 -6.93 0.82 0.91
N TRP A 31 -6.58 0.02 -0.09
CA TRP A 31 -7.10 0.18 -1.45
C TRP A 31 -8.62 0.02 -1.50
N ALA A 32 -9.14 -1.04 -0.87
CA ALA A 32 -10.57 -1.31 -0.83
C ALA A 32 -11.34 -0.20 -0.10
N GLU A 33 -10.83 0.26 1.04
CA GLU A 33 -11.40 1.38 1.80
C GLU A 33 -11.41 2.68 0.99
N LEU A 34 -10.31 2.98 0.29
CA LEU A 34 -10.21 4.18 -0.53
C LEU A 34 -11.21 4.16 -1.70
N ARG A 35 -11.40 3.01 -2.35
CA ARG A 35 -12.41 2.86 -3.41
C ARG A 35 -13.84 3.01 -2.88
N ALA A 36 -14.12 2.47 -1.70
CA ALA A 36 -15.42 2.68 -1.05
C ALA A 36 -15.64 4.17 -0.70
N PHE A 37 -14.60 4.85 -0.20
CA PHE A 37 -14.65 6.28 0.09
C PHE A 37 -14.88 7.13 -1.16
N GLN A 38 -14.17 6.86 -2.26
CA GLN A 38 -14.39 7.55 -3.55
C GLN A 38 -15.86 7.44 -4.01
N ALA A 39 -16.47 6.26 -3.92
CA ALA A 39 -17.87 6.06 -4.28
C ALA A 39 -18.82 6.91 -3.43
N SER A 40 -18.49 7.13 -2.16
CA SER A 40 -19.28 7.97 -1.24
C SER A 40 -19.12 9.48 -1.50
N CYS A 41 -17.99 9.90 -2.09
CA CYS A 41 -17.63 11.30 -2.31
C CYS A 41 -17.72 11.74 -3.79
N ALA A 42 -18.43 10.99 -4.64
CA ALA A 42 -18.45 11.19 -6.10
C ALA A 42 -18.85 12.61 -6.57
N HIS A 43 -19.47 13.42 -5.71
CA HIS A 43 -19.91 14.79 -6.02
C HIS A 43 -18.88 15.87 -5.69
N ASP A 44 -17.84 15.55 -4.92
CA ASP A 44 -16.77 16.50 -4.57
C ASP A 44 -15.52 16.22 -5.41
N HIS A 45 -15.28 17.07 -6.40
CA HIS A 45 -14.18 16.92 -7.34
C HIS A 45 -12.78 17.06 -6.70
N ILE A 46 -12.65 17.81 -5.59
CA ILE A 46 -11.37 17.97 -4.90
C ILE A 46 -11.07 16.68 -4.14
N ILE A 47 -12.04 16.18 -3.37
CA ILE A 47 -11.89 14.93 -2.63
C ILE A 47 -11.64 13.76 -3.60
N LEU A 48 -12.35 13.72 -4.73
CA LEU A 48 -12.16 12.69 -5.74
C LEU A 48 -10.74 12.73 -6.33
N ALA A 49 -10.21 13.91 -6.66
CA ALA A 49 -8.85 14.04 -7.19
C ALA A 49 -7.78 13.59 -6.18
N VAL A 50 -7.95 13.95 -4.91
CA VAL A 50 -7.06 13.51 -3.82
C VAL A 50 -7.14 12.00 -3.66
N ALA A 51 -8.33 11.42 -3.65
CA ALA A 51 -8.53 9.99 -3.49
C ALA A 51 -7.98 9.19 -4.68
N GLN A 52 -8.10 9.70 -5.91
CA GLN A 52 -7.47 9.09 -7.09
C GLN A 52 -5.94 9.17 -7.02
N HIS A 53 -5.39 10.28 -6.53
CA HIS A 53 -3.95 10.40 -6.33
C HIS A 53 -3.44 9.40 -5.28
N LEU A 54 -4.15 9.27 -4.16
CA LEU A 54 -3.84 8.29 -3.12
C LEU A 54 -3.91 6.85 -3.67
N GLU A 55 -4.92 6.54 -4.47
CA GLU A 55 -5.07 5.23 -5.11
C GLU A 55 -3.85 4.93 -5.98
N HIS A 56 -3.41 5.89 -6.80
CA HIS A 56 -2.21 5.74 -7.61
C HIS A 56 -0.94 5.49 -6.78
N GLN A 57 -0.74 6.23 -5.69
CA GLN A 57 0.40 6.02 -4.78
C GLN A 57 0.38 4.63 -4.16
N LEU A 58 -0.82 4.16 -3.76
CA LEU A 58 -1.01 2.85 -3.14
C LEU A 58 -0.73 1.71 -4.13
N ALA A 59 -1.11 1.88 -5.41
CA ALA A 59 -0.78 0.93 -6.47
C ALA A 59 0.73 0.82 -6.68
N ILE A 60 1.44 1.96 -6.75
CA ILE A 60 2.89 1.97 -6.92
C ILE A 60 3.56 1.29 -5.73
N ALA A 61 3.16 1.65 -4.51
CA ALA A 61 3.75 1.10 -3.30
C ALA A 61 3.49 -0.42 -3.20
N GLY A 62 2.29 -0.88 -3.55
CA GLY A 62 1.94 -2.30 -3.61
C GLY A 62 2.73 -3.07 -4.67
N LEU A 63 2.96 -2.46 -5.84
CA LEU A 63 3.80 -3.05 -6.90
C LEU A 63 5.25 -3.22 -6.42
N VAL A 64 5.81 -2.20 -5.77
CA VAL A 64 7.17 -2.28 -5.21
C VAL A 64 7.26 -3.40 -4.18
N LEU A 65 6.30 -3.49 -3.25
CA LEU A 65 6.26 -4.57 -2.25
C LEU A 65 6.11 -5.96 -2.88
N ALA A 66 5.27 -6.10 -3.90
CA ALA A 66 5.10 -7.37 -4.61
C ALA A 66 6.41 -7.84 -5.26
N ILE A 67 7.17 -6.94 -5.89
CA ILE A 67 8.49 -7.24 -6.46
C ILE A 67 9.47 -7.65 -5.36
N GLN A 68 9.48 -6.95 -4.21
CA GLN A 68 10.35 -7.32 -3.09
C GLN A 68 10.01 -8.70 -2.54
N LEU A 69 8.72 -9.02 -2.39
CA LEU A 69 8.26 -10.34 -1.98
C LEU A 69 8.66 -11.43 -2.97
N ASP A 70 8.56 -11.17 -4.28
CA ASP A 70 8.98 -12.11 -5.33
C ASP A 70 10.48 -12.44 -5.21
N ILE A 71 11.33 -11.41 -5.07
CA ILE A 71 12.78 -11.56 -4.87
C ILE A 71 13.12 -12.33 -3.59
N LEU A 72 12.38 -12.10 -2.50
CA LEU A 72 12.59 -12.77 -1.22
C LEU A 72 12.14 -14.24 -1.24
N ASN A 73 11.11 -14.56 -2.01
CA ASN A 73 10.52 -15.90 -2.10
C ASN A 73 11.19 -16.78 -3.16
N ASP A 74 11.88 -16.20 -4.15
CA ASP A 74 12.61 -16.90 -5.22
C ASP A 74 14.11 -16.48 -5.21
N PRO A 75 14.93 -17.05 -4.30
CA PRO A 75 16.29 -16.59 -4.00
C PRO A 75 17.35 -16.86 -5.08
#